data_AF-A0A917WNR9-F1
#
_entry.id   AF-A0A917WNR9-F1
#
_cell.length_a   1.000
_cell.length_b   1.000
_cell.length_c   1.000
_cell.angle_alpha   90.00
_cell.angle_beta   90.00
_cell.angle_gamma   90.00
#
_symmetry.space_group_name_H-M   'P 1'
#
loop_
_entity.id
_entity.type
_entity.pdbx_description
1 polymer ?
#
loop_
_entity_poly.entity_id
_entity_poly.type
_entity_poly.pdbx_seq_one_letter_code
_entity_poly.pdbx_strand_id
1 'polypeptide(L)'
;MGPRPDPLEAAIELLIRGCGGRFAATGQPWVHVEDRGRAWIDFGELAEQLAADGPWSGGERRLLALAASLGADAGLLNENLPGLDRNNLALVLAAVSHAGGSQEHGPVAILFDDAGTPYRNPDRERPGPLYPWPSGRA
;
A
#
# COMPACT_ATOMS: atom_id res chain seq x y z
N MET A 1 -14.64 -23.97 -5.88
CA MET A 1 -13.33 -23.39 -5.50
C MET A 1 -13.24 -22.06 -6.22
N GLY A 2 -13.36 -20.94 -5.50
CA GLY A 2 -13.23 -19.61 -6.12
C GLY A 2 -11.80 -19.38 -6.59
N PRO A 3 -11.56 -18.41 -7.49
CA PRO A 3 -10.19 -18.04 -7.87
C PRO A 3 -9.43 -17.68 -6.60
N ARG A 4 -8.23 -18.25 -6.44
CA ARG A 4 -7.31 -17.78 -5.40
C ARG A 4 -6.96 -16.33 -5.75
N PRO A 5 -6.91 -15.41 -4.76
CA PRO A 5 -6.36 -14.09 -5.02
C PRO A 5 -4.93 -14.25 -5.56
N ASP A 6 -4.63 -13.56 -6.66
CA ASP A 6 -3.33 -13.61 -7.34
C ASP A 6 -2.45 -12.44 -6.83
N PRO A 7 -1.40 -12.71 -6.04
CA PRO A 7 -0.49 -11.68 -5.56
C PRO A 7 0.20 -10.93 -6.70
N LEU A 8 0.44 -11.59 -7.84
CA LEU A 8 1.05 -10.97 -9.02
C LEU A 8 0.11 -9.92 -9.62
N GLU A 9 -1.17 -10.26 -9.78
CA GLU A 9 -2.20 -9.30 -10.23
C GLU A 9 -2.28 -8.11 -9.26
N ALA A 10 -2.29 -8.38 -7.95
CA ALA A 10 -2.32 -7.31 -6.94
C ALA A 10 -1.08 -6.40 -6.99
N ALA A 11 0.11 -6.97 -7.22
CA ALA A 11 1.35 -6.21 -7.38
C ALA A 11 1.30 -5.29 -8.60
N ILE A 12 0.84 -5.80 -9.74
CA ILE A 12 0.66 -5.03 -10.98
C ILE A 12 -0.32 -3.88 -10.74
N GLU A 13 -1.45 -4.18 -10.11
CA GLU A 13 -2.49 -3.19 -9.84
C GLU A 13 -2.03 -2.10 -8.87
N LEU A 14 -1.16 -2.43 -7.91
CA LEU A 14 -0.54 -1.45 -7.03
C LEU A 14 0.37 -0.48 -7.81
N LEU A 15 1.12 -0.96 -8.81
CA LEU A 15 1.97 -0.11 -9.66
C LEU A 15 1.16 0.76 -10.64
N ILE A 16 0.05 0.23 -11.17
CA ILE A 16 -0.84 0.95 -12.09
C ILE A 16 -1.61 2.06 -11.37
N ARG A 17 -2.14 1.77 -10.17
CA ARG A 17 -2.98 2.73 -9.43
C ARG A 17 -2.17 3.64 -8.52
N GLY A 18 -1.04 3.16 -8.02
CA GLY A 18 -0.13 3.92 -7.17
C GLY A 18 0.59 5.03 -7.93
N CYS A 19 0.81 6.16 -7.27
CA CYS A 19 1.61 7.28 -7.81
C CYS A 19 1.22 7.71 -9.24
N GLY A 20 -0.08 7.65 -9.56
CA GLY A 20 -0.60 8.01 -10.89
C GLY A 20 -0.16 7.07 -12.01
N GLY A 21 0.19 5.82 -11.72
CA GLY A 21 0.65 4.84 -12.70
C GLY A 21 2.10 5.00 -13.15
N ARG A 22 2.83 5.96 -12.57
CA ARG A 22 4.23 6.26 -12.93
C ARG A 22 5.14 5.03 -12.88
N PHE A 23 4.91 4.12 -11.94
CA PHE A 23 5.74 2.94 -11.74
C PHE A 23 5.41 1.75 -12.64
N ALA A 24 4.30 1.82 -13.39
CA ALA A 24 3.96 0.85 -14.44
C ALA A 24 4.26 1.39 -15.86
N ALA A 25 4.77 2.61 -15.99
CA ALA A 25 5.06 3.23 -17.29
C ALA A 25 6.29 2.58 -17.96
N THR A 26 6.28 2.50 -19.30
CA THR A 26 7.33 1.87 -20.13
C THR A 26 8.71 2.53 -20.07
N GLY A 27 8.86 3.63 -19.32
CA GLY A 27 10.15 4.29 -19.08
C GLY A 27 10.84 3.86 -17.78
N GLN A 28 10.22 2.97 -16.99
CA GLN A 28 10.83 2.42 -15.80
C GLN A 28 11.79 1.29 -16.14
N PRO A 29 12.91 1.13 -15.40
CA PRO A 29 13.90 0.08 -15.67
C PRO A 29 13.31 -1.34 -15.69
N TRP A 30 12.42 -1.63 -14.74
CA TRP A 30 11.77 -2.93 -14.56
C TRP A 30 10.56 -3.16 -15.48
N VAL A 31 10.30 -2.29 -16.45
CA VAL A 31 9.16 -2.43 -17.38
C VAL A 31 9.71 -2.75 -18.76
N HIS A 32 9.55 -4.00 -19.15
CA HIS A 32 10.05 -4.50 -20.44
C HIS A 32 8.94 -4.52 -21.46
N VAL A 33 9.20 -3.94 -22.64
CA VAL A 33 8.26 -3.91 -23.76
C VAL A 33 8.80 -4.76 -24.90
N GLU A 34 8.04 -5.79 -25.29
CA GLU A 34 8.33 -6.62 -26.45
C GLU A 34 7.85 -5.97 -27.76
N ASP A 35 8.37 -6.51 -28.87
CA ASP A 35 7.81 -6.25 -30.19
C ASP A 35 6.31 -6.55 -30.22
N ARG A 36 5.53 -5.61 -30.77
CA ARG A 36 4.05 -5.56 -30.77
C ARG A 36 3.39 -4.98 -29.51
N GLY A 37 4.16 -4.31 -28.64
CA GLY A 37 3.61 -3.49 -27.56
C GLY A 37 3.06 -4.27 -26.36
N ARG A 38 3.44 -5.55 -26.23
CA ARG A 38 3.23 -6.28 -24.98
C ARG A 38 4.26 -5.80 -23.97
N ALA A 39 3.82 -5.52 -22.76
CA ALA A 39 4.70 -5.12 -21.67
C ALA A 39 4.56 -6.10 -20.50
N TRP A 40 5.65 -6.30 -19.77
CA TRP A 40 5.68 -7.07 -18.54
C TRP A 40 6.55 -6.37 -17.49
N ILE A 41 6.31 -6.70 -16.21
CA ILE A 41 7.03 -6.13 -15.07
C ILE A 41 8.04 -7.16 -14.56
N ASP A 42 9.31 -6.78 -14.48
CA ASP A 42 10.34 -7.55 -13.78
C ASP A 42 10.38 -7.15 -12.30
N PHE A 43 9.68 -7.91 -11.46
CA PHE A 43 9.68 -7.66 -10.02
C PHE A 43 11.03 -7.96 -9.34
N GLY A 44 11.88 -8.78 -9.95
CA GLY A 44 13.26 -9.01 -9.48
C GLY A 44 14.11 -7.77 -9.71
N GLU A 45 14.08 -7.23 -10.92
CA GLU A 45 14.77 -5.98 -11.26
C GLU A 45 14.24 -4.81 -10.43
N LEU A 46 12.93 -4.71 -10.19
CA LEU A 46 12.36 -3.71 -9.28
C LEU A 46 12.98 -3.80 -7.87
N ALA A 47 13.15 -5.01 -7.34
CA ALA A 47 13.77 -5.22 -6.03
C ALA A 47 15.26 -4.82 -6.01
N GLU A 48 15.99 -5.12 -7.09
CA GLU A 48 17.39 -4.70 -7.24
C GLU A 48 17.53 -3.18 -7.29
N GLN A 49 16.66 -2.51 -8.05
CA GLN A 49 16.61 -1.05 -8.15
C GLN A 49 16.29 -0.39 -6.80
N LEU A 50 15.44 -1.01 -5.98
CA LEU A 50 15.17 -0.58 -4.61
C LEU A 50 16.39 -0.67 -3.70
N ALA A 51 17.17 -1.74 -3.82
CA ALA A 51 18.41 -1.94 -3.05
C ALA A 51 19.51 -0.93 -3.45
N ALA A 52 19.48 -0.44 -4.69
CA ALA A 52 20.42 0.56 -5.20
C ALA A 52 20.10 2.01 -4.80
N ASP A 53 19.08 2.25 -3.97
CA ASP A 53 18.72 3.54 -3.40
C ASP A 53 18.39 4.65 -4.42
N GLY A 54 17.49 4.32 -5.35
CA GLY A 54 16.99 5.25 -6.38
C GLY A 54 16.31 6.54 -5.86
N PRO A 55 15.97 7.47 -6.77
CA PRO A 55 15.54 8.85 -6.48
C PRO A 55 14.08 8.97 -6.00
N TRP A 56 13.60 8.03 -5.19
CA TRP A 56 12.24 7.99 -4.69
C TRP A 56 12.12 8.58 -3.28
N SER A 57 10.99 9.23 -3.00
CA SER A 57 10.63 9.59 -1.63
C SER A 57 10.50 8.34 -0.75
N GLY A 58 10.54 8.51 0.57
CA GLY A 58 10.37 7.39 1.51
C GLY A 58 9.03 6.66 1.35
N GLY A 59 7.94 7.38 1.03
CA GLY A 59 6.62 6.79 0.79
C GLY A 59 6.57 5.96 -0.48
N GLU A 60 7.14 6.49 -1.57
CA GLU A 60 7.24 5.78 -2.85
C GLU A 60 8.10 4.53 -2.75
N ARG A 61 9.24 4.60 -2.05
CA ARG A 61 10.12 3.45 -1.79
C ARG A 61 9.37 2.33 -1.06
N ARG A 62 8.54 2.66 -0.06
CA ARG A 62 7.69 1.68 0.63
C ARG A 62 6.63 1.07 -0.27
N LEU A 63 5.98 1.87 -1.12
CA LEU A 63 4.98 1.36 -2.07
C LEU A 63 5.62 0.38 -3.07
N LEU A 64 6.76 0.75 -3.64
CA LEU A 64 7.53 -0.11 -4.55
C LEU A 64 8.00 -1.39 -3.85
N ALA A 65 8.45 -1.31 -2.59
CA ALA A 65 8.85 -2.49 -1.82
C ALA A 65 7.66 -3.44 -1.56
N LEU A 66 6.46 -2.90 -1.30
CA LEU A 66 5.25 -3.71 -1.19
C LEU A 66 4.90 -4.38 -2.53
N ALA A 67 4.98 -3.65 -3.65
CA ALA A 67 4.75 -4.21 -4.98
C ALA A 67 5.76 -5.34 -5.30
N ALA A 68 7.05 -5.13 -5.04
CA ALA A 68 8.07 -6.15 -5.22
C ALA A 68 7.82 -7.39 -4.34
N SER A 69 7.43 -7.19 -3.07
CA SER A 69 7.12 -8.29 -2.15
C SER A 69 5.88 -9.09 -2.55
N LEU A 70 4.94 -8.49 -3.29
CA LEU A 70 3.75 -9.16 -3.83
C LEU A 70 4.02 -9.86 -5.16
N GLY A 71 4.84 -9.27 -6.04
CA GLY A 71 5.06 -9.77 -7.39
C GLY A 71 6.25 -10.70 -7.58
N ALA A 72 7.16 -10.78 -6.61
CA ALA A 72 8.32 -11.67 -6.66
C ALA A 72 8.06 -13.00 -5.93
N ASP A 73 8.48 -14.11 -6.53
CA ASP A 73 8.36 -15.48 -5.97
C ASP A 73 9.08 -15.70 -4.63
N ALA A 74 9.92 -14.77 -4.19
CA ALA A 74 10.62 -14.80 -2.90
C ALA A 74 10.23 -13.64 -1.95
N GLY A 75 9.16 -12.91 -2.27
CA GLY A 75 8.67 -11.81 -1.44
C GLY A 75 7.83 -12.31 -0.26
N LEU A 76 8.06 -11.74 0.94
CA LEU A 76 7.34 -12.10 2.16
C LEU A 76 5.81 -12.04 2.00
N LEU A 77 5.26 -11.13 1.20
CA LEU A 77 3.81 -11.03 1.02
C LEU A 77 3.27 -12.03 0.00
N ASN A 78 3.98 -12.27 -1.10
CA ASN A 78 3.58 -13.22 -2.14
C ASN A 78 3.41 -14.63 -1.56
N GLU A 79 4.32 -15.07 -0.68
CA GLU A 79 4.27 -16.42 -0.10
C GLU A 79 3.24 -16.58 1.04
N ASN A 80 2.97 -15.50 1.82
CA ASN A 80 2.21 -15.60 3.07
C ASN A 80 0.75 -15.12 2.98
N LEU A 81 0.39 -14.32 1.97
CA LEU A 81 -1.00 -13.87 1.78
C LEU A 81 -1.93 -14.91 1.15
N PRO A 82 -1.50 -15.71 0.15
CA PRO A 82 -2.37 -16.71 -0.45
C PRO A 82 -2.88 -17.73 0.56
N GLY A 83 -4.19 -17.98 0.55
CA GLY A 83 -4.80 -18.99 1.41
C GLY A 83 -5.21 -18.51 2.80
N LEU A 84 -4.92 -17.25 3.16
CA LEU A 84 -5.55 -16.65 4.34
C LEU A 84 -7.07 -16.64 4.17
N ASP A 85 -7.78 -17.12 5.19
CA ASP A 85 -9.23 -16.97 5.25
C ASP A 85 -9.63 -15.49 5.46
N ARG A 86 -10.92 -15.22 5.30
CA ARG A 86 -11.47 -13.87 5.38
C ARG A 86 -11.20 -13.18 6.73
N ASN A 87 -11.20 -13.90 7.84
CA ASN A 87 -11.03 -13.31 9.16
C ASN A 87 -9.56 -12.91 9.37
N ASN A 88 -8.64 -13.81 9.02
CA ASN A 88 -7.20 -13.56 9.12
C ASN A 88 -6.76 -12.44 8.16
N LEU A 89 -7.28 -12.40 6.94
CA LEU A 89 -6.99 -11.31 5.99
C LEU A 89 -7.48 -9.95 6.52
N ALA A 90 -8.66 -9.90 7.14
CA ALA A 90 -9.17 -8.66 7.75
C ALA A 90 -8.26 -8.16 8.89
N LEU A 91 -7.71 -9.07 9.71
CA LEU A 91 -6.74 -8.71 10.75
C LEU A 91 -5.43 -8.18 10.17
N VAL A 92 -4.90 -8.79 9.11
CA VAL A 92 -3.69 -8.30 8.42
C VAL A 92 -3.92 -6.90 7.84
N LEU A 93 -5.06 -6.67 7.18
CA LEU A 93 -5.39 -5.35 6.63
C LEU A 93 -5.54 -4.29 7.73
N ALA A 94 -6.17 -4.64 8.85
CA ALA A 94 -6.26 -3.75 10.00
C ALA A 94 -4.88 -3.45 10.61
N ALA A 95 -4.00 -4.45 10.71
CA ALA A 95 -2.63 -4.28 11.17
C ALA A 95 -1.79 -3.40 10.25
N VAL A 96 -1.93 -3.54 8.92
CA VAL A 96 -1.27 -2.68 7.92
C VAL A 96 -1.79 -1.24 8.02
N SER A 97 -3.11 -1.05 8.13
CA SER A 97 -3.74 0.26 8.36
C SER A 97 -3.22 0.92 9.65
N HIS A 98 -3.13 0.14 10.72
CA HIS A 98 -2.56 0.53 12.01
C HIS A 98 -1.09 0.99 11.80
N ALA A 99 -0.20 0.10 11.35
CA ALA A 99 1.22 0.39 11.12
C ALA A 99 1.46 1.58 10.16
N GLY A 100 0.56 1.81 9.20
CA GLY A 100 0.58 2.97 8.30
C GLY A 100 0.23 4.31 8.97
N GLY A 101 -0.05 4.32 10.27
CA GLY A 101 -0.38 5.51 11.06
C GLY A 101 -1.85 5.91 10.99
N SER A 102 -2.73 5.11 10.38
CA SER A 102 -4.17 5.42 10.30
C SER A 102 -4.90 5.21 11.64
N GLN A 103 -4.19 4.76 12.68
CA GLN A 103 -4.72 4.50 14.03
C GLN A 103 -4.78 5.75 14.94
N GLU A 104 -3.98 6.79 14.71
CA GLU A 104 -3.74 7.83 15.71
C GLU A 104 -4.61 9.07 15.49
N HIS A 105 -5.86 8.96 15.95
CA HIS A 105 -6.78 10.07 16.10
C HIS A 105 -7.17 10.24 17.57
N GLY A 106 -6.22 10.81 18.32
CA GLY A 106 -6.51 11.46 19.60
C GLY A 106 -7.48 12.64 19.40
N PRO A 107 -8.07 13.14 20.49
CA PRO A 107 -9.30 13.94 20.44
C PRO A 107 -9.13 15.17 19.57
N VAL A 108 -10.22 15.53 18.90
CA VAL A 108 -10.49 16.83 18.27
C VAL A 108 -9.59 17.89 18.89
N ALA A 109 -8.73 18.53 18.08
CA ALA A 109 -8.04 19.72 18.55
C ALA A 109 -9.12 20.76 18.84
N ILE A 110 -9.47 20.93 20.12
CA ILE A 110 -10.25 22.09 20.56
C ILE A 110 -9.31 23.26 20.38
N LEU A 111 -9.55 24.03 19.32
CA LEU A 111 -8.85 25.27 19.06
C LEU A 111 -9.60 26.38 19.78
N PHE A 112 -8.89 27.44 20.14
CA PHE A 112 -9.48 28.64 20.69
C PHE A 112 -9.36 29.74 19.64
N ASP A 113 -10.43 30.51 19.45
CA ASP A 113 -10.36 31.74 18.66
C ASP A 113 -9.63 32.84 19.45
N ASP A 114 -9.45 34.02 18.84
CA ASP A 114 -8.77 35.15 19.48
C ASP A 114 -9.51 35.68 20.74
N ALA A 115 -10.78 35.29 20.93
CA ALA A 115 -11.58 35.60 22.11
C ALA A 115 -11.54 34.49 23.18
N GLY A 116 -10.81 33.40 22.94
CA GLY A 116 -10.71 32.26 23.85
C GLY A 116 -11.91 31.31 23.78
N THR A 117 -12.74 31.38 22.73
CA THR A 117 -13.89 30.50 22.54
C THR A 117 -13.42 29.19 21.92
N PRO A 118 -13.74 28.02 22.53
CA PRO A 118 -13.42 26.74 21.93
C PRO A 118 -14.25 26.52 20.66
N TYR A 119 -13.60 26.16 19.56
CA TYR A 119 -14.25 25.74 18.32
C TYR A 119 -13.61 24.47 17.75
N ARG A 120 -14.42 23.70 17.01
CA ARG A 120 -13.99 22.52 16.26
C ARG A 120 -13.58 22.97 14.87
N ASN A 121 -12.36 22.65 14.45
CA ASN A 121 -11.93 22.87 13.08
C ASN A 121 -12.18 21.58 12.25
N PRO A 122 -13.19 21.55 11.36
CA PRO A 122 -13.50 20.39 10.55
C PRO A 122 -12.37 20.01 9.59
N ASP A 123 -11.52 20.96 9.17
CA ASP A 123 -10.35 20.69 8.31
C ASP A 123 -9.18 20.03 9.08
N ARG A 124 -9.27 19.98 10.41
CA ARG A 124 -8.35 19.25 11.30
C ARG A 124 -8.98 18.01 11.94
N GLU A 125 -10.21 17.66 11.55
CA GLU A 125 -10.76 16.35 11.86
C GLU A 125 -9.97 15.32 11.09
N ARG A 126 -9.12 14.62 11.83
CA ARG A 126 -8.35 13.56 11.23
C ARG A 126 -9.26 12.33 11.03
N PRO A 127 -9.28 11.75 9.82
CA PRO A 127 -10.23 10.69 9.46
C PRO A 127 -9.91 9.41 10.24
N GLY A 128 -10.90 8.68 10.76
CA GLY A 128 -10.69 7.40 11.46
C GLY A 128 -9.87 6.34 10.67
N PRO A 129 -9.60 5.16 11.26
CA PRO A 129 -8.74 4.16 10.62
C PRO A 129 -9.19 3.81 9.20
N LEU A 130 -8.23 3.78 8.28
CA LEU A 130 -8.45 3.44 6.87
C LEU A 130 -9.07 2.04 6.73
N TYR A 131 -8.58 1.10 7.54
CA TYR A 131 -9.21 -0.21 7.75
C TYR A 131 -9.30 -0.48 9.26
N PRO A 132 -10.52 -0.59 9.84
CA PRO A 132 -10.70 -0.80 11.26
C PRO A 132 -10.43 -2.25 11.66
N TRP A 133 -10.05 -2.47 12.93
CA TRP A 133 -9.99 -3.82 13.51
C TRP A 133 -11.40 -4.46 13.55
N PRO A 134 -11.53 -5.77 13.23
CA PRO A 134 -12.82 -6.45 13.26
C PRO A 134 -13.39 -6.49 14.68
N SER A 135 -14.70 -6.27 14.81
CA SER A 135 -15.42 -6.20 16.09
C SER A 135 -15.76 -7.60 16.60
N GLY A 136 -14.75 -8.35 17.05
CA GLY A 136 -14.89 -9.70 17.59
C GLY A 136 -13.54 -10.39 17.77
N ARG A 137 -13.43 -11.32 18.71
CA ARG A 137 -12.24 -12.20 18.77
C ARG A 137 -12.37 -13.27 17.68
N ALA A 138 -11.28 -13.50 16.96
CA ALA A 138 -11.15 -14.60 16.01
C ALA A 138 -11.29 -15.96 16.71
#